data_AF-A0A9D9V1V2-F1
#
_entry.id   AF-A0A9D9V1V2-F1
#
_cell.length_a   1.000
_cell.length_b   1.000
_cell.length_c   1.000
_cell.angle_alpha   90.00
_cell.angle_beta   90.00
_cell.angle_gamma   90.00
#
_symmetry.space_group_name_H-M   'P 1'
#
loop_
_entity.id
_entity.type
_entity.pdbx_description
1 polymer ?
#
loop_
_entity_poly.entity_id
_entity_poly.type
_entity_poly.pdbx_seq_one_letter_code
_entity_poly.pdbx_strand_id
1 'polypeptide(L)'
;MTEFPLETDKASDAELLVTFSRPIGVSGFSLSLDRYVALPQSVSVLVPSVDGEVAPRIVLAQSSLSGTAVRFPKVTTNVLIIKLKYGQPLRIREINFLEESISLADEKSIRFLARPGEKYTLYAYSDRGYIASVGESGNLKDDVGVKNLLGGQMRMNPLYQPADSDGDGVIDRKDNCVRLANIDQRDENKNGQGDECDDYDRDSVMNSQDNCPAHPNRIQTDTDRDGKGDVCDDEESRMTEKYAWMPWVSIGLGIVVVGGLFVSVFKRTRSAQ
;
A
#
# COMPACT_ATOMS: atom_id res chain seq x y z
N MET A 1 5.57 7.91 -29.43
CA MET A 1 5.10 8.49 -30.71
C MET A 1 3.65 8.08 -30.91
N THR A 2 2.79 8.92 -31.49
CA THR A 2 1.40 8.58 -31.82
C THR A 2 1.14 8.86 -33.29
N GLU A 3 0.84 7.80 -34.04
CA GLU A 3 0.98 7.71 -35.50
C GLU A 3 -0.29 8.14 -36.26
N PHE A 4 -0.68 9.41 -36.15
CA PHE A 4 -1.71 9.97 -37.05
C PHE A 4 -1.25 11.34 -37.58
N PRO A 5 -0.75 11.43 -38.82
CA PRO A 5 -0.49 12.72 -39.46
C PRO A 5 -1.83 13.39 -39.78
N LEU A 6 -1.98 14.66 -39.39
CA LEU A 6 -3.04 15.53 -39.90
C LEU A 6 -2.55 16.25 -41.16
N GLU A 7 -3.44 16.44 -42.13
CA GLU A 7 -3.25 17.48 -43.15
C GLU A 7 -3.27 18.85 -42.47
N THR A 8 -2.18 19.62 -42.56
CA THR A 8 -1.84 20.69 -41.62
C THR A 8 -2.66 21.99 -41.70
N ASP A 9 -3.68 22.07 -42.56
CA ASP A 9 -4.41 23.33 -42.84
C ASP A 9 -5.95 23.20 -42.91
N LYS A 10 -6.55 22.09 -42.43
CA LYS A 10 -8.00 21.91 -42.45
C LYS A 10 -8.57 21.55 -41.09
N ALA A 11 -9.52 22.37 -40.61
CA ALA A 11 -10.41 22.00 -39.52
C ALA A 11 -11.13 20.70 -39.92
N SER A 12 -10.98 19.68 -39.09
CA SER A 12 -11.47 18.33 -39.35
C SER A 12 -12.75 18.08 -38.56
N ASP A 13 -13.65 17.30 -39.14
CA ASP A 13 -14.94 16.98 -38.54
C ASP A 13 -14.93 15.54 -37.99
N ALA A 14 -15.49 15.35 -36.80
CA ALA A 14 -15.79 14.04 -36.23
C ALA A 14 -17.30 13.92 -35.99
N GLU A 15 -17.86 12.76 -36.30
CA GLU A 15 -19.26 12.43 -36.05
C GLU A 15 -19.34 11.19 -35.16
N LEU A 16 -20.03 11.33 -34.02
CA LEU A 16 -20.19 10.30 -33.00
C LEU A 16 -21.66 9.88 -32.97
N LEU A 17 -21.93 8.64 -33.38
CA LEU A 17 -23.23 8.00 -33.23
C LEU A 17 -23.26 7.26 -31.90
N VAL A 18 -24.09 7.73 -30.96
CA VAL A 18 -24.21 7.17 -29.60
C VAL A 18 -25.57 6.51 -29.47
N THR A 19 -25.58 5.20 -29.17
CA THR A 19 -26.80 4.40 -29.03
C THR A 19 -26.95 3.87 -27.62
N PHE A 20 -28.13 4.04 -27.04
CA PHE A 20 -28.53 3.56 -25.71
C PHE A 20 -29.44 2.34 -25.84
N SER A 21 -29.34 1.40 -24.91
CA SER A 21 -30.14 0.16 -24.91
C SER A 21 -31.64 0.36 -24.71
N ARG A 22 -32.02 1.53 -24.19
CA ARG A 22 -33.39 2.02 -24.03
C ARG A 22 -33.42 3.54 -24.23
N PRO A 23 -34.56 4.16 -24.54
CA PRO A 23 -34.67 5.61 -24.55
C PRO A 23 -34.35 6.18 -23.16
N ILE A 24 -33.43 7.14 -23.10
CA ILE A 24 -33.02 7.84 -21.88
C ILE A 24 -33.27 9.34 -22.00
N GLY A 25 -33.54 10.01 -20.88
CA GLY A 25 -33.73 11.46 -20.83
C GLY A 25 -32.43 12.19 -20.53
N VAL A 26 -31.85 12.85 -21.55
CA VAL A 26 -30.54 13.50 -21.51
C VAL A 26 -30.68 15.03 -21.67
N SER A 27 -30.03 15.81 -20.80
CA SER A 27 -29.97 17.29 -20.87
C SER A 27 -28.56 17.86 -21.09
N GLY A 28 -27.59 17.00 -21.39
CA GLY A 28 -26.24 17.39 -21.76
C GLY A 28 -25.25 16.23 -21.76
N PHE A 29 -23.99 16.53 -22.04
CA PHE A 29 -22.85 15.66 -21.75
C PHE A 29 -21.61 16.48 -21.37
N SER A 30 -20.58 15.83 -20.85
CA SER A 30 -19.23 16.39 -20.75
C SER A 30 -18.21 15.52 -21.48
N LEU A 31 -17.23 16.16 -22.11
CA LEU A 31 -16.11 15.50 -22.80
C LEU A 31 -14.88 15.49 -21.90
N SER A 32 -14.33 14.32 -21.61
CA SER A 32 -12.97 14.22 -21.08
C SER A 32 -12.01 14.06 -22.27
N LEU A 33 -11.03 14.95 -22.39
CA LEU A 33 -10.01 14.89 -23.45
C LEU A 33 -8.68 14.38 -22.89
N ASP A 34 -7.86 13.79 -23.76
CA ASP A 34 -6.52 13.31 -23.40
C ASP A 34 -5.51 14.46 -23.22
N ARG A 35 -4.33 14.16 -22.65
CA ARG A 35 -3.22 15.11 -22.53
C ARG A 35 -2.76 15.57 -23.91
N TYR A 36 -2.43 16.87 -23.99
CA TYR A 36 -2.00 17.54 -25.23
C TYR A 36 -3.05 17.53 -26.37
N VAL A 37 -4.34 17.54 -26.01
CA VAL A 37 -5.46 17.74 -26.94
C VAL A 37 -6.24 19.00 -26.55
N ALA A 38 -6.37 19.93 -27.49
CA ALA A 38 -7.23 21.10 -27.31
C ALA A 38 -8.72 20.76 -27.47
N LEU A 39 -9.55 21.58 -26.82
CA LEU A 39 -11.00 21.55 -26.97
C LEU A 39 -11.42 21.67 -28.45
N PRO A 40 -12.42 20.92 -28.94
CA PRO A 40 -12.99 21.14 -30.27
C PRO A 40 -13.52 22.58 -30.39
N GLN A 41 -13.44 23.15 -31.58
CA GLN A 41 -13.83 24.54 -31.84
C GLN A 41 -15.35 24.73 -31.72
N SER A 42 -16.14 23.74 -32.17
CA SER A 42 -17.60 23.78 -32.07
C SER A 42 -18.22 22.38 -32.00
N VAL A 43 -19.44 22.33 -31.47
CA VAL A 43 -20.28 21.13 -31.35
C VAL A 43 -21.66 21.36 -31.98
N SER A 44 -22.26 20.32 -32.54
CA SER A 44 -23.71 20.24 -32.75
C SER A 44 -24.24 18.88 -32.29
N VAL A 45 -25.51 18.84 -31.88
CA VAL A 45 -26.18 17.63 -31.39
C VAL A 45 -27.48 17.46 -32.15
N LEU A 46 -27.70 16.27 -32.69
CA LEU A 46 -28.89 15.90 -33.44
C LEU A 46 -29.45 14.57 -32.95
N VAL A 47 -30.74 14.36 -33.17
CA VAL A 47 -31.39 13.05 -33.05
C VAL A 47 -31.78 12.60 -34.46
N PRO A 48 -31.44 11.36 -34.88
CA PRO A 48 -31.85 10.85 -36.17
C PRO A 48 -33.39 10.82 -36.29
N SER A 49 -33.91 11.05 -37.49
CA SER A 49 -35.33 10.84 -37.74
C SER A 49 -35.65 9.35 -37.77
N VAL A 50 -36.85 8.98 -37.32
CA VAL A 50 -37.31 7.58 -37.23
C VAL A 50 -37.41 6.93 -38.61
N ASP A 51 -37.75 7.70 -39.65
CA ASP A 51 -38.13 7.18 -40.96
C ASP A 51 -37.09 7.43 -42.07
N GLY A 52 -35.92 7.99 -41.75
CA GLY A 52 -34.80 8.21 -42.68
C GLY A 52 -34.99 9.28 -43.77
N GLU A 53 -36.23 9.58 -44.19
CA GLU A 53 -36.53 10.57 -45.23
C GLU A 53 -36.58 12.02 -44.72
N VAL A 54 -36.80 12.22 -43.42
CA VAL A 54 -36.85 13.55 -42.79
C VAL A 54 -35.50 13.91 -42.19
N ALA A 55 -35.06 15.15 -42.41
CA ALA A 55 -33.80 15.67 -41.87
C ALA A 55 -33.70 15.48 -40.34
N PRO A 56 -32.51 15.14 -39.80
CA PRO A 56 -32.34 14.85 -38.38
C PRO A 56 -32.70 16.06 -37.52
N ARG A 57 -33.38 15.81 -36.40
CA ARG A 57 -33.83 16.87 -35.47
C ARG A 57 -32.63 17.48 -34.78
N ILE A 58 -32.36 18.76 -35.04
CA ILE A 58 -31.33 19.52 -34.34
C ILE A 58 -31.77 19.73 -32.88
N VAL A 59 -30.96 19.24 -31.94
CA VAL A 59 -31.12 19.43 -30.49
C VAL A 59 -30.22 20.57 -29.99
N LEU A 60 -29.02 20.69 -30.58
CA LEU A 60 -28.10 21.81 -30.41
C LEU A 60 -27.54 22.20 -31.78
N ALA A 61 -27.82 23.43 -32.23
CA ALA A 61 -27.20 23.98 -33.44
C ALA A 61 -25.70 24.17 -33.25
N GLN A 62 -24.93 24.27 -34.34
CA GLN A 62 -23.47 24.41 -34.26
C GLN A 62 -23.08 25.61 -33.38
N SER A 63 -22.47 25.31 -32.24
CA SER A 63 -22.16 26.25 -31.17
C SER A 63 -20.69 26.13 -30.78
N SER A 64 -19.98 27.25 -30.60
CA SER A 64 -18.59 27.25 -30.15
C SER A 64 -18.48 26.68 -28.73
N LEU A 65 -17.48 25.84 -28.47
CA LEU A 65 -17.23 25.30 -27.13
C LEU A 65 -16.35 26.26 -26.32
N SER A 66 -16.86 26.71 -25.18
CA SER A 66 -16.10 27.46 -24.16
C SER A 66 -15.52 26.55 -23.06
N GLY A 67 -15.95 25.28 -23.02
CA GLY A 67 -15.49 24.27 -22.08
C GLY A 67 -15.92 22.88 -22.50
N THR A 68 -15.61 21.89 -21.67
CA THR A 68 -15.88 20.47 -21.93
C THR A 68 -17.33 20.04 -21.75
N ALA A 69 -18.13 20.83 -21.01
CA ALA A 69 -19.53 20.55 -20.75
C ALA A 69 -20.44 21.18 -21.80
N VAL A 70 -21.32 20.36 -22.38
CA VAL A 70 -22.33 20.75 -23.37
C VAL A 70 -23.71 20.52 -22.76
N ARG A 71 -24.52 21.58 -22.69
CA ARG A 71 -25.91 21.52 -22.22
C ARG A 71 -26.85 21.81 -23.37
N PHE A 72 -27.99 21.13 -23.39
CA PHE A 72 -29.03 21.31 -24.41
C PHE A 72 -30.42 20.98 -23.83
N PRO A 73 -31.52 21.42 -24.47
CA PRO A 73 -32.87 21.08 -24.01
C PRO A 73 -33.05 19.58 -23.86
N LYS A 74 -33.65 19.14 -22.75
CA LYS A 74 -33.84 17.73 -22.42
C LYS A 74 -34.50 16.98 -23.59
N VAL A 75 -33.86 15.91 -24.03
CA VAL A 75 -34.36 15.03 -25.10
C VAL A 75 -34.41 13.60 -24.60
N THR A 76 -35.52 12.91 -24.92
CA THR A 76 -35.66 11.47 -24.68
C THR A 76 -35.40 10.75 -25.98
N THR A 77 -34.32 9.97 -26.05
CA THR A 77 -33.91 9.26 -27.26
C THR A 77 -33.10 8.00 -26.91
N ASN A 78 -33.09 7.02 -27.82
CA ASN A 78 -32.16 5.90 -27.80
C ASN A 78 -30.93 6.15 -28.70
N VAL A 79 -30.90 7.23 -29.50
CA VAL A 79 -29.77 7.57 -30.37
C VAL A 79 -29.49 9.08 -30.36
N LEU A 80 -28.22 9.46 -30.21
CA LEU A 80 -27.70 10.82 -30.38
C LEU A 80 -26.60 10.85 -31.44
N ILE A 81 -26.59 11.90 -32.25
CA ILE A 81 -25.50 12.24 -33.17
C ILE A 81 -24.81 13.48 -32.63
N ILE A 82 -23.53 13.39 -32.30
CA ILE A 82 -22.71 14.52 -31.85
C ILE A 82 -21.68 14.80 -32.94
N LYS A 83 -21.68 16.01 -33.51
CA LYS A 83 -20.66 16.44 -34.47
C LYS A 83 -19.72 17.44 -33.82
N LEU A 84 -18.41 17.24 -33.98
CA LEU A 84 -17.35 18.05 -33.40
C LEU A 84 -16.41 18.55 -34.50
N LYS A 85 -16.14 19.86 -34.52
CA LYS A 85 -15.09 20.44 -35.38
C LYS A 85 -13.81 20.66 -34.57
N TYR A 86 -12.66 20.19 -35.05
CA TYR A 86 -11.40 20.27 -34.32
C TYR A 86 -10.21 20.71 -35.21
N GLY A 87 -9.24 21.38 -34.60
CA GLY A 87 -8.01 21.87 -35.27
C GLY A 87 -6.74 21.07 -34.96
N GLN A 88 -6.82 20.01 -34.15
CA GLN A 88 -5.69 19.13 -33.79
C GLN A 88 -6.22 17.73 -33.40
N PRO A 89 -5.38 16.68 -33.32
CA PRO A 89 -5.88 15.30 -33.28
C PRO A 89 -6.83 15.05 -32.11
N LEU A 90 -8.10 14.80 -32.42
CA LEU A 90 -9.13 14.63 -31.41
C LEU A 90 -8.94 13.31 -30.66
N ARG A 91 -8.69 13.37 -29.35
CA ARG A 91 -8.76 12.21 -28.46
C ARG A 91 -9.73 12.50 -27.33
N ILE A 92 -10.85 11.80 -27.38
CA ILE A 92 -11.85 11.80 -26.33
C ILE A 92 -11.55 10.58 -25.45
N ARG A 93 -11.21 10.84 -24.20
CA ARG A 93 -10.99 9.83 -23.15
C ARG A 93 -12.31 9.27 -22.64
N GLU A 94 -13.33 10.12 -22.52
CA GLU A 94 -14.65 9.76 -21.98
C GLU A 94 -15.74 10.75 -22.41
N ILE A 95 -16.98 10.29 -22.48
CA ILE A 95 -18.19 11.12 -22.65
C ILE A 95 -19.18 10.76 -21.56
N ASN A 96 -19.45 11.69 -20.64
CA ASN A 96 -20.38 11.47 -19.53
C ASN A 96 -21.70 12.17 -19.81
N PHE A 97 -22.78 11.42 -19.98
CA PHE A 97 -24.12 11.95 -20.24
C PHE A 97 -24.82 12.37 -18.94
N LEU A 98 -25.56 13.47 -19.03
CA LEU A 98 -26.33 14.02 -17.92
C LEU A 98 -27.74 13.43 -18.00
N GLU A 99 -27.87 12.23 -17.44
CA GLU A 99 -29.10 11.46 -17.39
C GLU A 99 -29.96 11.81 -16.17
N GLU A 100 -31.25 12.02 -16.38
CA GLU A 100 -32.20 12.39 -15.31
C GLU A 100 -33.15 11.23 -14.94
N SER A 101 -32.92 10.02 -15.46
CA SER A 101 -33.91 8.92 -15.47
C SER A 101 -33.46 7.62 -14.79
N ILE A 102 -32.42 7.64 -13.95
CA ILE A 102 -31.88 6.43 -13.29
C ILE A 102 -31.57 6.70 -11.81
N SER A 103 -32.18 5.91 -10.92
CA SER A 103 -31.71 5.70 -9.55
C SER A 103 -30.54 4.73 -9.56
N LEU A 104 -29.37 5.16 -9.08
CA LEU A 104 -28.16 4.34 -8.99
C LEU A 104 -28.37 3.14 -8.05
N ALA A 105 -27.84 1.98 -8.44
CA ALA A 105 -27.73 0.78 -7.61
C ALA A 105 -26.26 0.33 -7.59
N ASP A 106 -25.78 -0.13 -6.43
CA ASP A 106 -24.36 -0.43 -6.21
C ASP A 106 -23.90 -1.69 -6.95
N GLU A 107 -22.93 -1.54 -7.86
CA GLU A 107 -22.21 -2.64 -8.50
C GLU A 107 -20.68 -2.45 -8.37
N LYS A 108 -19.99 -3.43 -7.77
CA LYS A 108 -18.51 -3.42 -7.53
C LYS A 108 -17.71 -3.81 -8.76
N SER A 109 -16.38 -3.58 -8.78
CA SER A 109 -15.70 -3.38 -10.07
C SER A 109 -14.13 -3.51 -10.20
N ILE A 110 -13.59 -3.88 -11.41
CA ILE A 110 -12.17 -4.02 -11.89
C ILE A 110 -12.02 -3.75 -13.43
N ARG A 111 -10.94 -3.09 -13.95
CA ARG A 111 -10.70 -2.89 -15.41
C ARG A 111 -9.20 -2.98 -15.78
N PHE A 112 -8.85 -3.48 -16.98
CA PHE A 112 -7.47 -3.52 -17.52
C PHE A 112 -7.42 -3.40 -19.07
N LEU A 113 -6.23 -3.13 -19.62
CA LEU A 113 -5.97 -3.06 -21.08
C LEU A 113 -5.41 -4.40 -21.60
N ALA A 114 -6.17 -5.11 -22.42
CA ALA A 114 -5.77 -6.39 -23.02
C ALA A 114 -5.08 -6.21 -24.39
N ARG A 115 -4.11 -7.07 -24.71
CA ARG A 115 -3.47 -7.17 -26.04
C ARG A 115 -4.06 -8.32 -26.86
N PRO A 116 -4.16 -8.20 -28.20
CA PRO A 116 -4.58 -9.31 -29.05
C PRO A 116 -3.68 -10.54 -28.90
N GLY A 117 -4.27 -11.72 -28.75
CA GLY A 117 -3.56 -13.00 -28.63
C GLY A 117 -3.10 -13.39 -27.21
N GLU A 118 -3.12 -12.47 -26.25
CA GLU A 118 -2.64 -12.71 -24.88
C GLU A 118 -3.69 -13.35 -23.96
N LYS A 119 -3.23 -14.21 -23.04
CA LYS A 119 -4.07 -14.82 -21.99
C LYS A 119 -3.80 -14.18 -20.64
N TYR A 120 -4.84 -13.64 -20.02
CA TYR A 120 -4.78 -13.00 -18.71
C TYR A 120 -5.42 -13.88 -17.65
N THR A 121 -4.74 -14.06 -16.52
CA THR A 121 -5.29 -14.71 -15.31
C THR A 121 -5.43 -13.65 -14.23
N LEU A 122 -6.61 -13.56 -13.63
CA LEU A 122 -6.95 -12.51 -12.67
C LEU A 122 -7.10 -13.16 -11.28
N TYR A 123 -6.31 -12.69 -10.32
CA TYR A 123 -6.31 -13.18 -8.96
C TYR A 123 -7.04 -12.18 -8.05
N ALA A 124 -8.15 -12.61 -7.45
CA ALA A 124 -8.59 -12.02 -6.20
C ALA A 124 -7.74 -12.62 -5.07
N TYR A 125 -7.31 -11.79 -4.10
CA TYR A 125 -6.49 -12.21 -2.95
C TYR A 125 -5.06 -12.67 -3.27
N SER A 126 -4.28 -11.84 -3.98
CA SER A 126 -2.82 -11.96 -3.97
C SER A 126 -2.26 -11.34 -2.69
N ASP A 127 -1.51 -12.11 -1.92
CA ASP A 127 -0.70 -11.64 -0.78
C ASP A 127 0.58 -10.93 -1.27
N ARG A 128 1.16 -11.40 -2.38
CA ARG A 128 2.27 -10.73 -3.06
C ARG A 128 1.78 -9.52 -3.85
N GLY A 129 2.37 -8.36 -3.60
CA GLY A 129 2.17 -7.17 -4.43
C GLY A 129 2.82 -7.32 -5.81
N TYR A 130 2.05 -7.17 -6.89
CA TYR A 130 2.59 -7.15 -8.25
C TYR A 130 2.85 -5.72 -8.71
N ILE A 131 4.13 -5.34 -8.83
CA ILE A 131 4.54 -4.05 -9.39
C ILE A 131 4.43 -4.12 -10.92
N ALA A 132 3.40 -3.50 -11.48
CA ALA A 132 3.25 -3.40 -12.92
C ALA A 132 4.37 -2.54 -13.53
N SER A 133 5.18 -3.13 -14.40
CA SER A 133 6.41 -2.56 -14.95
C SER A 133 6.22 -1.52 -16.07
N VAL A 134 5.01 -0.95 -16.23
CA VAL A 134 4.70 0.12 -17.18
C VAL A 134 3.83 1.20 -16.54
N GLY A 135 4.32 2.44 -16.60
CA GLY A 135 3.74 3.57 -15.89
C GLY A 135 2.60 4.26 -16.63
N GLU A 136 1.37 3.96 -16.21
CA GLU A 136 0.32 4.97 -16.05
C GLU A 136 -0.58 4.55 -14.88
N SER A 137 -0.51 5.27 -13.77
CA SER A 137 -1.45 5.07 -12.66
C SER A 137 -2.85 5.47 -13.13
N GLY A 138 -3.82 4.55 -13.03
CA GLY A 138 -5.21 4.86 -13.36
C GLY A 138 -5.73 6.02 -12.51
N ASN A 139 -6.53 6.91 -13.13
CA ASN A 139 -7.16 8.01 -12.42
C ASN A 139 -8.30 7.47 -11.52
N LEU A 140 -8.00 7.26 -10.24
CA LEU A 140 -8.96 6.79 -9.22
C LEU A 140 -9.68 7.94 -8.50
N LYS A 141 -9.55 9.19 -8.95
CA LYS A 141 -10.08 10.36 -8.24
C LYS A 141 -11.59 10.55 -8.39
N ASP A 142 -12.17 9.91 -9.41
CA ASP A 142 -13.52 10.19 -9.90
C ASP A 142 -14.41 8.92 -9.98
N ASP A 143 -13.90 7.75 -9.60
CA ASP A 143 -14.53 6.41 -9.64
C ASP A 143 -15.15 5.93 -10.99
N VAL A 144 -14.99 6.68 -12.08
CA VAL A 144 -15.56 6.31 -13.39
C VAL A 144 -14.74 5.20 -14.06
N GLY A 145 -15.39 4.08 -14.40
CA GLY A 145 -14.85 3.06 -15.29
C GLY A 145 -14.31 1.79 -14.65
N VAL A 146 -14.43 1.60 -13.35
CA VAL A 146 -14.21 0.31 -12.69
C VAL A 146 -15.32 -0.69 -13.21
N LYS A 147 -15.12 -2.03 -13.45
CA LYS A 147 -16.21 -3.01 -13.86
C LYS A 147 -16.20 -4.45 -13.26
N ASN A 148 -17.29 -5.04 -12.74
CA ASN A 148 -17.27 -6.28 -11.91
C ASN A 148 -16.59 -7.55 -12.51
N LEU A 149 -15.94 -8.37 -11.65
CA LEU A 149 -15.40 -9.71 -11.98
C LEU A 149 -15.72 -10.85 -10.98
N LEU A 150 -16.25 -10.58 -9.77
CA LEU A 150 -16.48 -11.61 -8.73
C LEU A 150 -17.77 -12.45 -8.95
N GLY A 151 -18.22 -12.60 -10.21
CA GLY A 151 -19.44 -13.35 -10.57
C GLY A 151 -19.22 -14.83 -10.91
N GLY A 152 -17.96 -15.28 -11.03
CA GLY A 152 -17.62 -16.68 -11.33
C GLY A 152 -17.23 -17.48 -10.09
N GLN A 153 -17.36 -18.82 -10.14
CA GLN A 153 -16.77 -19.70 -9.12
C GLN A 153 -15.25 -19.49 -9.07
N MET A 154 -14.77 -18.91 -7.96
CA MET A 154 -13.34 -18.80 -7.69
C MET A 154 -12.73 -20.20 -7.60
N ARG A 155 -11.76 -20.48 -8.47
CA ARG A 155 -10.94 -21.70 -8.40
C ARG A 155 -9.63 -21.35 -7.70
N MET A 156 -9.20 -22.22 -6.78
CA MET A 156 -7.89 -22.08 -6.16
C MET A 156 -6.81 -22.13 -7.25
N ASN A 157 -5.89 -21.16 -7.25
CA ASN A 157 -4.77 -21.16 -8.17
C ASN A 157 -3.78 -22.28 -7.77
N PRO A 158 -3.54 -23.31 -8.59
CA PRO A 158 -2.61 -24.39 -8.25
C PRO A 158 -1.14 -23.94 -8.25
N LEU A 159 -0.85 -22.75 -8.80
CA LEU A 159 0.46 -22.10 -8.78
C LEU A 159 0.57 -21.03 -7.68
N TYR A 160 -0.44 -20.89 -6.81
CA TYR A 160 -0.35 -19.97 -5.68
C TYR A 160 0.62 -20.53 -4.64
N GLN A 161 1.75 -19.85 -4.51
CA GLN A 161 2.67 -19.99 -3.40
C GLN A 161 2.38 -18.81 -2.44
N PRO A 162 2.07 -19.07 -1.16
CA PRO A 162 1.98 -18.00 -0.17
C PRO A 162 3.19 -17.09 -0.21
N ALA A 163 3.01 -15.82 0.10
CA ALA A 163 4.13 -14.92 0.38
C ALA A 163 4.91 -15.41 1.61
N ASP A 164 6.22 -15.26 1.50
CA ASP A 164 7.26 -15.50 2.50
C ASP A 164 8.33 -14.47 2.11
N SER A 165 8.26 -13.30 2.77
CA SER A 165 8.87 -12.05 2.31
C SER A 165 10.33 -11.89 2.72
N ASP A 166 10.78 -12.59 3.77
CA ASP A 166 12.18 -12.64 4.22
C ASP A 166 12.85 -14.02 4.04
N GLY A 167 12.07 -15.08 3.79
CA GLY A 167 12.57 -16.41 3.44
C GLY A 167 12.80 -17.34 4.63
N ASP A 168 12.18 -17.08 5.79
CA ASP A 168 12.38 -17.86 7.01
C ASP A 168 11.57 -19.17 7.07
N GLY A 169 10.58 -19.33 6.19
CA GLY A 169 9.69 -20.49 6.09
C GLY A 169 8.33 -20.32 6.77
N VAL A 170 8.10 -19.21 7.45
CA VAL A 170 6.79 -18.71 7.88
C VAL A 170 6.19 -17.87 6.74
N ILE A 171 4.87 -17.93 6.59
CA ILE A 171 4.18 -17.23 5.49
C ILE A 171 3.66 -15.88 6.01
N ASP A 172 3.81 -14.78 5.26
CA ASP A 172 3.53 -13.40 5.69
C ASP A 172 2.22 -13.23 6.50
N ARG A 173 1.16 -13.95 6.10
CA ARG A 173 -0.16 -13.90 6.76
C ARG A 173 -0.26 -14.62 8.12
N LYS A 174 0.83 -15.21 8.58
CA LYS A 174 1.01 -15.90 9.87
C LYS A 174 2.26 -15.41 10.60
N ASP A 175 3.03 -14.55 9.96
CA ASP A 175 4.32 -14.09 10.40
C ASP A 175 4.14 -12.80 11.23
N ASN A 176 4.63 -12.82 12.46
CA ASN A 176 4.61 -11.68 13.36
C ASN A 176 5.73 -10.66 13.06
N CYS A 177 6.68 -10.98 12.17
CA CYS A 177 7.77 -10.12 11.72
C CYS A 177 8.09 -10.20 10.21
N VAL A 178 7.06 -10.15 9.34
CA VAL A 178 7.00 -10.13 7.82
C VAL A 178 8.20 -9.62 6.98
N ARG A 179 9.21 -8.98 7.56
CA ARG A 179 10.40 -8.43 6.89
C ARG A 179 11.73 -8.80 7.57
N LEU A 180 11.72 -9.59 8.64
CA LEU A 180 12.85 -9.95 9.49
C LEU A 180 12.68 -11.40 9.99
N ALA A 181 13.46 -12.30 9.38
CA ALA A 181 13.37 -13.74 9.58
C ALA A 181 13.43 -14.19 11.06
N ASN A 182 12.34 -14.77 11.56
CA ASN A 182 12.20 -15.29 12.93
C ASN A 182 11.35 -16.57 12.97
N ILE A 183 11.94 -17.68 12.52
CA ILE A 183 11.27 -18.99 12.34
C ILE A 183 10.61 -19.55 13.62
N ASP A 184 11.03 -19.10 14.81
CA ASP A 184 10.45 -19.48 16.09
C ASP A 184 9.20 -18.67 16.46
N GLN A 185 8.96 -17.55 15.78
CA GLN A 185 7.82 -16.65 15.95
C GLN A 185 7.62 -16.21 17.40
N ARG A 186 8.74 -15.95 18.10
CA ARG A 186 8.72 -15.48 19.49
C ARG A 186 8.01 -14.13 19.59
N ASP A 187 7.08 -14.03 20.53
CA ASP A 187 6.30 -12.83 20.89
C ASP A 187 6.00 -12.98 22.39
N GLU A 188 6.85 -12.38 23.22
CA GLU A 188 6.79 -12.58 24.67
C GLU A 188 5.60 -11.86 25.31
N ASN A 189 5.30 -10.65 24.81
CA ASN A 189 4.24 -9.78 25.33
C ASN A 189 2.84 -10.11 24.76
N LYS A 190 2.77 -10.90 23.68
CA LYS A 190 1.56 -11.38 22.96
C LYS A 190 0.75 -10.27 22.30
N ASN A 191 1.41 -9.23 21.81
CA ASN A 191 0.76 -8.14 21.08
C ASN A 191 0.54 -8.47 19.58
N GLY A 192 1.15 -9.54 19.05
CA GLY A 192 1.06 -9.95 17.65
C GLY A 192 2.18 -9.45 16.73
N GLN A 193 3.18 -8.76 17.28
CA GLN A 193 4.44 -8.35 16.66
C GLN A 193 5.55 -9.14 17.34
N GLY A 194 6.45 -9.75 16.55
CA GLY A 194 7.47 -10.65 17.10
C GLY A 194 8.65 -9.91 17.72
N ASP A 195 9.37 -10.60 18.61
CA ASP A 195 10.51 -10.04 19.35
C ASP A 195 11.68 -9.59 18.44
N GLU A 196 11.76 -10.09 17.21
CA GLU A 196 12.78 -9.68 16.22
C GLU A 196 12.46 -8.31 15.58
N CYS A 197 11.21 -7.84 15.68
CA CYS A 197 10.74 -6.61 15.06
C CYS A 197 9.94 -5.69 16.00
N ASP A 198 9.79 -6.05 17.27
CA ASP A 198 9.17 -5.24 18.32
C ASP A 198 10.22 -4.65 19.28
N ASP A 199 9.87 -3.50 19.83
CA ASP A 199 10.60 -2.70 20.83
C ASP A 199 9.49 -2.10 21.70
N TYR A 200 8.99 -2.91 22.66
CA TYR A 200 7.77 -2.55 23.39
C TYR A 200 8.01 -1.60 24.56
N ASP A 201 9.24 -1.55 25.07
CA ASP A 201 9.63 -0.61 26.12
C ASP A 201 10.13 0.74 25.55
N ARG A 202 10.54 0.76 24.28
CA ARG A 202 10.86 1.92 23.43
C ARG A 202 12.21 2.56 23.74
N ASP A 203 13.18 1.78 24.15
CA ASP A 203 14.53 2.24 24.41
C ASP A 203 15.42 2.36 23.15
N SER A 204 14.93 1.86 21.99
CA SER A 204 15.62 1.72 20.70
C SER A 204 16.52 0.47 20.52
N VAL A 205 16.33 -0.56 21.33
CA VAL A 205 16.83 -1.93 21.14
C VAL A 205 15.64 -2.84 20.82
N MET A 206 15.78 -3.78 19.88
CA MET A 206 14.72 -4.75 19.59
C MET A 206 14.73 -5.86 20.64
N ASN A 207 13.57 -6.40 21.03
CA ASN A 207 13.45 -7.39 22.11
C ASN A 207 14.41 -8.60 21.92
N SER A 208 14.70 -9.02 20.68
CA SER A 208 15.60 -10.15 20.38
C SER A 208 17.09 -9.88 20.68
N GLN A 209 17.46 -8.62 20.88
CA GLN A 209 18.80 -8.16 21.23
C GLN A 209 18.85 -7.47 22.60
N ASP A 210 17.71 -7.39 23.28
CA ASP A 210 17.56 -6.69 24.55
C ASP A 210 17.72 -7.66 25.73
N ASN A 211 18.61 -7.32 26.66
CA ASN A 211 18.82 -8.07 27.90
C ASN A 211 17.81 -7.70 29.02
N CYS A 212 16.95 -6.72 28.80
CA CYS A 212 15.81 -6.33 29.63
C CYS A 212 14.57 -5.88 28.83
N PRO A 213 13.95 -6.73 27.97
CA PRO A 213 12.88 -6.33 27.03
C PRO A 213 11.68 -5.57 27.61
N ALA A 214 11.46 -5.64 28.93
CA ALA A 214 10.35 -4.98 29.63
C ALA A 214 10.73 -3.66 30.34
N HIS A 215 12.00 -3.24 30.33
CA HIS A 215 12.55 -2.22 31.22
C HIS A 215 13.62 -1.34 30.53
N PRO A 216 13.28 -0.11 30.08
CA PRO A 216 14.11 0.67 29.17
C PRO A 216 15.54 0.89 29.67
N ASN A 217 16.55 0.33 28.97
CA ASN A 217 17.91 0.29 29.47
C ASN A 217 19.04 0.51 28.44
N ARG A 218 18.72 0.92 27.19
CA ARG A 218 19.46 1.32 25.96
C ARG A 218 20.98 1.15 25.86
N ILE A 219 21.70 1.39 26.95
CA ILE A 219 23.12 1.11 27.12
C ILE A 219 23.38 -0.40 27.18
N GLN A 220 22.37 -1.22 27.52
CA GLN A 220 22.45 -2.68 27.58
C GLN A 220 23.57 -3.14 28.54
N THR A 221 23.67 -2.47 29.69
CA THR A 221 24.66 -2.82 30.72
C THR A 221 24.29 -4.18 31.34
N ASP A 222 25.23 -5.11 31.26
CA ASP A 222 25.22 -6.41 31.92
C ASP A 222 26.60 -6.58 32.58
N THR A 223 26.63 -6.38 33.90
CA THR A 223 27.88 -6.27 34.67
C THR A 223 28.57 -7.61 34.91
N ASP A 224 27.82 -8.71 35.08
CA ASP A 224 28.39 -10.04 35.37
C ASP A 224 28.30 -11.06 34.22
N ARG A 225 27.55 -10.72 33.15
CA ARG A 225 27.44 -11.43 31.87
C ARG A 225 26.63 -12.71 31.92
N ASP A 226 25.55 -12.72 32.71
CA ASP A 226 24.58 -13.81 32.74
C ASP A 226 23.56 -13.75 31.57
N GLY A 227 23.43 -12.60 30.90
CA GLY A 227 22.51 -12.36 29.79
C GLY A 227 21.26 -11.55 30.14
N LYS A 228 21.09 -11.12 31.39
CA LYS A 228 20.14 -10.09 31.81
C LYS A 228 20.86 -8.76 32.03
N GLY A 229 20.16 -7.65 31.84
CA GLY A 229 20.71 -6.33 32.13
C GLY A 229 20.56 -5.94 33.60
N ASP A 230 21.49 -5.09 34.09
CA ASP A 230 21.52 -4.53 35.45
C ASP A 230 20.21 -3.80 35.86
N VAL A 231 19.30 -3.52 34.92
CA VAL A 231 18.02 -2.83 35.13
C VAL A 231 16.87 -3.79 35.46
N CYS A 232 16.96 -5.05 35.05
CA CYS A 232 15.93 -6.08 35.23
C CYS A 232 16.46 -7.36 35.92
N ASP A 233 17.75 -7.42 36.25
CA ASP A 233 18.28 -8.51 37.06
C ASP A 233 18.03 -8.29 38.56
N ASP A 234 17.08 -9.05 39.09
CA ASP A 234 16.80 -9.14 40.53
C ASP A 234 17.82 -10.02 41.29
N GLU A 235 18.73 -10.75 40.61
CA GLU A 235 19.69 -11.68 41.22
C GLU A 235 21.16 -11.37 40.87
N GLU A 236 21.69 -10.21 41.34
CA GLU A 236 23.09 -9.76 41.17
C GLU A 236 24.07 -10.93 41.42
N SER A 237 24.52 -11.59 40.36
CA SER A 237 25.13 -12.93 40.41
C SER A 237 26.61 -12.92 40.77
N ARG A 238 27.05 -11.83 41.41
CA ARG A 238 28.36 -11.70 42.04
C ARG A 238 28.62 -12.86 42.99
N MET A 239 29.76 -13.51 42.80
CA MET A 239 30.32 -14.54 43.69
C MET A 239 30.23 -14.20 45.19
N THR A 240 30.37 -12.92 45.55
CA THR A 240 30.29 -12.42 46.93
C THR A 240 28.88 -12.45 47.54
N GLU A 241 27.84 -12.41 46.70
CA GLU A 241 26.42 -12.45 47.07
C GLU A 241 25.98 -13.92 47.28
N LYS A 242 26.18 -14.73 46.23
CA LYS A 242 25.93 -16.18 46.20
C LYS A 242 26.61 -16.94 47.34
N TYR A 243 27.78 -16.46 47.75
CA TYR A 243 28.51 -16.96 48.89
C TYR A 243 28.80 -15.82 49.88
N ALA A 244 27.77 -15.36 50.59
CA ALA A 244 27.87 -14.35 51.66
C ALA A 244 28.94 -14.65 52.74
N TRP A 245 29.45 -15.88 52.83
CA TRP A 245 30.58 -16.27 53.70
C TRP A 245 31.97 -15.92 53.14
N MET A 246 32.13 -15.73 51.82
CA MET A 246 33.44 -15.47 51.20
C MET A 246 34.13 -14.19 51.70
N PRO A 247 33.43 -13.04 51.85
CA PRO A 247 34.02 -11.86 52.48
C PRO A 247 34.56 -12.14 53.90
N TRP A 248 33.85 -12.94 54.69
CA TRP A 248 34.28 -13.29 56.04
C TRP A 248 35.51 -14.21 56.06
N VAL A 249 35.62 -15.13 55.09
CA VAL A 249 36.82 -15.99 54.96
C VAL A 249 38.03 -15.19 54.47
N SER A 250 37.88 -14.23 53.56
CA SER A 250 38.99 -13.38 53.12
C SER A 250 39.48 -12.46 54.24
N ILE A 251 38.57 -11.87 55.02
CA ILE A 251 38.88 -11.11 56.25
C ILE A 251 39.57 -12.02 57.28
N GLY A 252 39.04 -13.22 57.52
CA GLY A 252 39.61 -14.19 58.46
C GLY A 252 41.05 -14.60 58.11
N LEU A 253 41.32 -14.90 56.84
CA LEU A 253 42.67 -15.14 56.34
C LEU A 253 43.58 -13.93 56.54
N GLY A 254 43.10 -12.72 56.24
CA GLY A 254 43.84 -11.48 56.48
C GLY A 254 44.24 -11.30 57.95
N ILE A 255 43.30 -11.52 58.88
CA ILE A 255 43.55 -11.45 60.33
C ILE A 255 44.59 -12.49 60.77
N VAL A 256 44.54 -13.72 60.26
CA VAL A 256 45.53 -14.76 60.57
C VAL A 256 46.92 -14.37 60.06
N VAL A 257 47.04 -13.82 58.86
CA VAL A 257 48.33 -13.36 58.30
C VAL A 257 48.89 -12.19 59.12
N VAL A 258 48.08 -11.16 59.39
CA VAL A 258 48.52 -9.99 60.18
C VAL A 258 48.88 -10.39 61.62
N GLY A 259 48.06 -11.23 62.27
CA GLY A 259 48.35 -11.75 63.60
C GLY A 259 49.62 -12.61 63.64
N GLY A 260 49.84 -13.46 62.64
CA GLY A 260 51.05 -14.25 62.49
C GLY A 260 52.31 -13.39 62.33
N LEU A 261 52.24 -12.34 61.50
CA LEU A 261 53.31 -11.35 61.37
C LEU A 261 53.58 -10.65 62.71
N PHE A 262 52.53 -10.20 63.41
CA PHE A 262 52.65 -9.52 64.70
C PHE A 262 53.29 -10.40 65.78
N VAL A 263 52.90 -11.68 65.86
CA VAL A 263 53.53 -12.68 66.74
C VAL A 263 54.99 -12.94 66.34
N SER A 264 55.32 -12.95 65.06
CA SER A 264 56.71 -13.11 64.60
C SER A 264 57.60 -11.92 65.02
N VAL A 265 57.07 -10.69 64.95
CA VAL A 265 57.75 -9.48 65.39
C VAL A 265 57.91 -9.48 66.91
N PHE A 266 56.86 -9.80 67.67
CA PHE A 266 56.94 -9.88 69.15
C PHE A 266 57.86 -10.99 69.66
N LYS A 267 57.98 -12.11 68.94
CA LYS A 267 59.00 -13.12 69.24
C LYS A 267 60.41 -12.61 68.94
N ARG A 268 60.61 -11.93 67.81
CA ARG A 268 61.92 -11.34 67.46
C ARG A 268 62.37 -10.26 68.44
N THR A 269 61.47 -9.40 68.92
CA THR A 269 61.82 -8.38 69.93
C THR A 269 62.11 -8.99 71.30
N ARG A 270 61.37 -10.02 71.72
CA ARG A 270 61.67 -10.77 72.97
C ARG A 270 62.93 -11.63 72.92
N SER A 271 63.42 -12.01 71.74
CA SER A 271 64.70 -12.72 71.57
C SER A 271 65.89 -11.77 71.33
N ALA A 272 65.68 -10.46 71.39
CA ALA A 272 66.70 -9.43 71.22
C ALA A 272 66.92 -8.59 72.50
N GLN A 273 66.48 -9.11 73.65
CA GLN A 273 66.53 -8.48 74.97
C GLN A 273 67.01 -9.51 76.00
#